data_AF-A0A2T2TZP9-F1
#
_entry.id   AF-A0A2T2TZP9-F1
#
_cell.length_a   1.000
_cell.length_b   1.000
_cell.length_c   1.000
_cell.angle_alpha   90.00
_cell.angle_beta   90.00
_cell.angle_gamma   90.00
#
_symmetry.space_group_name_H-M   'P 1'
#
loop_
_entity.id
_entity.type
_entity.pdbx_description
1 polymer ?
#
loop_
_entity_poly.entity_id
_entity_poly.type
_entity_poly.pdbx_seq_one_letter_code
_entity_poly.pdbx_strand_id
1 'polypeptide(L)'
;MAESSPPDRIAITIEITPEEKQRIERLAEQKGVSPETAVRRAIEQGLETVAPGGDETVEVQSGSFLDGIEHLVGSVDGPSDLSTNPERMEGYGRS
;
A
#
# COMPACT_ATOMS: atom_id res chain seq x y z
N MET A 1 -30.74 0.26 22.95
CA MET A 1 -29.74 0.55 21.90
C MET A 1 -28.42 0.73 22.63
N ALA A 2 -27.39 0.00 22.22
CA ALA A 2 -26.17 -0.21 23.00
C ALA A 2 -25.38 1.08 23.24
N GLU A 3 -25.11 1.40 24.50
CA GLU A 3 -24.05 2.32 24.90
C GLU A 3 -22.71 1.67 24.56
N SER A 4 -22.02 2.15 23.53
CA SER A 4 -20.63 1.81 23.29
C SER A 4 -19.78 2.43 24.40
N SER A 5 -19.26 1.61 25.30
CA SER A 5 -18.21 2.01 26.23
C SER A 5 -17.06 2.69 25.47
N PRO A 6 -16.51 3.81 25.98
CA PRO A 6 -15.34 4.41 25.36
C PRO A 6 -14.19 3.39 25.38
N PRO A 7 -13.43 3.24 24.29
CA PRO A 7 -12.30 2.33 24.26
C PRO A 7 -11.32 2.71 25.38
N ASP A 8 -10.84 1.69 26.09
CA ASP A 8 -9.82 1.81 27.14
C ASP A 8 -8.54 2.36 26.49
N ARG A 9 -8.32 3.67 26.61
CA ARG A 9 -7.26 4.41 25.89
C ARG A 9 -6.27 4.98 26.89
N ILE A 10 -4.98 4.72 26.65
CA ILE A 10 -3.88 5.23 27.45
C ILE A 10 -3.10 6.25 26.60
N ALA A 11 -2.98 7.47 27.11
CA ALA A 11 -2.18 8.50 26.45
C ALA A 11 -0.69 8.28 26.74
N ILE A 12 0.12 8.33 25.69
CA ILE A 12 1.59 8.24 25.79
C ILE A 12 2.16 9.54 25.23
N THR A 13 2.99 10.21 26.03
CA THR A 13 3.79 11.35 25.56
C THR A 13 5.07 10.83 24.94
N ILE A 14 5.31 11.15 23.67
CA ILE A 14 6.52 10.79 22.94
C ILE A 14 7.25 12.06 22.48
N GLU A 15 8.57 12.08 22.61
CA GLU A 15 9.41 13.11 22.01
C GLU A 15 9.72 12.71 20.58
N ILE A 16 9.50 13.64 19.63
CA ILE A 16 9.79 13.44 18.21
C ILE A 16 10.66 14.57 17.70
N THR A 17 11.47 14.26 16.69
CA THR A 17 12.27 15.26 16.00
C THR A 17 11.38 16.20 15.16
N PRO A 18 11.85 17.43 14.85
CA PRO A 18 11.13 18.33 13.96
C PRO A 18 10.90 17.75 12.56
N GLU A 19 11.82 16.91 12.08
CA GLU A 19 11.69 16.22 10.79
C GLU A 19 10.57 15.19 10.80
N GLU A 20 10.45 14.41 11.87
CA GLU A 20 9.37 13.42 12.03
C GLU A 20 8.01 14.10 12.08
N LYS A 21 7.90 15.24 12.78
CA LYS A 21 6.67 16.04 12.80
C LYS A 21 6.24 16.43 11.38
N GLN A 22 7.15 16.95 10.56
CA GLN A 22 6.85 17.31 9.18
C GLN A 22 6.45 16.12 8.31
N ARG A 23 7.04 14.95 8.54
CA ARG A 23 6.66 13.71 7.83
C ARG A 23 5.26 13.26 8.23
N ILE A 24 4.91 13.36 9.51
CA ILE A 24 3.56 13.04 10.01
C ILE A 24 2.52 13.99 9.40
N GLU A 25 2.80 15.29 9.34
CA GLU A 25 1.89 16.27 8.72
C GLU A 25 1.67 15.96 7.23
N ARG A 26 2.73 15.71 6.47
CA ARG A 26 2.61 15.29 5.06
C ARG A 26 1.82 13.99 4.90
N LEU A 27 2.05 13.01 5.77
CA LEU A 27 1.32 11.75 5.77
C LEU A 27 -0.17 11.96 6.06
N ALA A 28 -0.49 12.86 6.98
CA ALA A 28 -1.85 13.22 7.35
C ALA A 28 -2.58 13.93 6.20
N GLU A 29 -1.92 14.87 5.53
CA GLU A 29 -2.44 15.57 4.34
C GLU A 29 -2.73 14.60 3.19
N GLN A 30 -1.77 13.73 2.85
CA GLN A 30 -1.94 12.73 1.77
C GLN A 30 -3.11 11.79 2.03
N LYS A 31 -3.38 11.47 3.29
CA LYS A 31 -4.45 10.55 3.70
C LYS A 31 -5.76 11.26 4.08
N GLY A 32 -5.78 12.59 4.09
CA GLY A 32 -6.95 13.39 4.48
C GLY A 32 -7.40 13.17 5.93
N VAL A 33 -6.46 12.88 6.85
CA VAL A 33 -6.76 12.60 8.28
C VAL A 33 -6.00 13.55 9.20
N SER A 34 -6.32 13.54 10.50
CA SER A 34 -5.55 14.31 11.48
C SER A 34 -4.16 13.70 11.72
N PRO A 35 -3.15 14.50 12.11
CA PRO A 35 -1.81 14.02 12.47
C PRO A 35 -1.84 12.91 13.53
N GLU A 36 -2.69 13.05 14.54
CA GLU A 36 -2.87 12.03 15.59
C GLU A 36 -3.39 10.71 15.02
N THR A 37 -4.37 10.78 14.11
CA THR A 37 -4.92 9.59 13.45
C THR A 37 -3.87 8.93 12.55
N ALA A 38 -3.04 9.74 11.87
CA ALA A 38 -1.95 9.23 11.04
C ALA A 38 -0.89 8.49 11.88
N VAL A 39 -0.47 9.07 13.01
CA VAL A 39 0.46 8.43 13.97
C VAL A 39 -0.15 7.15 14.54
N ARG A 40 -1.42 7.19 14.94
CA ARG A 40 -2.12 6.02 15.47
C ARG A 40 -2.12 4.85 14.48
N ARG A 41 -2.50 5.11 13.23
CA ARG A 41 -2.47 4.10 12.16
C ARG A 41 -1.06 3.57 11.92
N ALA A 42 -0.04 4.43 11.96
CA ALA A 42 1.34 3.99 11.80
C ALA A 42 1.80 3.07 12.94
N ILE A 43 1.37 3.35 14.17
CA ILE A 43 1.64 2.48 15.34
C ILE A 43 0.91 1.15 15.18
N GLU A 44 -0.38 1.16 14.82
CA GLU A 44 -1.16 -0.06 14.57
C GLU A 44 -0.47 -0.97 13.54
N GLN A 45 -0.07 -0.41 12.39
CA GLN A 45 0.65 -1.13 11.34
C GLN A 45 2.01 -1.67 11.81
N GLY A 46 2.74 -0.88 12.59
CA GLY A 46 4.01 -1.30 13.18
C GLY A 46 3.83 -2.45 14.18
N LEU A 47 2.77 -2.42 14.99
CA LEU A 47 2.46 -3.48 15.95
C LEU A 47 1.99 -4.77 15.28
N GLU A 48 1.24 -4.67 14.18
CA GLU A 48 0.86 -5.81 13.33
C GLU A 48 2.10 -6.49 12.75
N THR A 49 3.14 -5.72 12.40
CA THR A 49 4.43 -6.24 11.92
C THR A 49 5.27 -6.86 13.03
N VAL A 50 5.16 -6.35 14.27
CA VAL A 50 5.99 -6.76 15.41
C VAL A 50 5.40 -7.93 16.19
N ALA A 51 4.08 -8.17 16.14
CA ALA A 51 3.44 -9.27 16.85
C ALA A 51 3.98 -10.64 16.39
N PRO A 52 4.84 -11.32 17.18
CA PRO A 52 5.25 -12.69 16.90
C PRO A 52 4.39 -13.56 17.82
N GLY A 53 3.11 -13.74 17.46
CA GLY A 53 2.16 -14.37 18.38
C GLY A 53 0.81 -14.76 17.80
N GLY A 54 0.57 -14.56 16.51
CA GLY A 54 -0.62 -15.02 15.83
C GLY A 54 -0.26 -15.35 14.40
N ASP A 55 -0.67 -16.53 13.99
CA ASP A 55 -0.46 -17.17 12.69
C ASP A 55 -1.17 -16.41 11.56
N GLU A 56 -0.86 -15.12 11.34
CA GLU A 56 -1.19 -14.46 10.08
C GLU A 56 -0.12 -14.85 9.07
N THR A 57 -0.25 -16.11 8.64
CA THR A 57 0.11 -16.50 7.30
C THR A 57 -0.48 -15.43 6.37
N VAL A 58 0.37 -14.50 5.91
CA VAL A 58 0.10 -13.84 4.65
C VAL A 58 -0.02 -14.99 3.68
N GLU A 59 -1.26 -15.40 3.39
CA GLU A 59 -1.56 -16.33 2.32
C GLU A 59 -1.11 -15.61 1.05
N VAL A 60 0.17 -15.76 0.73
CA VAL A 60 0.71 -15.40 -0.56
C VAL A 60 -0.05 -16.29 -1.51
N GLN A 61 -1.10 -15.72 -2.11
CA GLN A 61 -1.88 -16.41 -3.11
C GLN A 61 -0.89 -16.93 -4.13
N SER A 62 -0.83 -18.26 -4.22
CA SER A 62 0.08 -18.93 -5.13
C SER A 62 -0.35 -18.58 -6.54
N GLY A 63 0.36 -17.66 -7.18
CA GLY A 63 0.01 -17.12 -8.49
C GLY A 63 1.18 -16.34 -9.06
N SER A 64 1.29 -16.36 -10.38
CA SER A 64 2.17 -15.47 -11.12
C SER A 64 1.58 -14.08 -11.19
N PHE A 65 2.42 -13.06 -11.40
CA PHE A 65 1.93 -11.70 -11.67
C PHE A 65 0.95 -11.66 -12.85
N LEU A 66 1.11 -12.57 -13.82
CA LEU A 66 0.23 -12.70 -14.99
C LEU A 66 -1.21 -13.05 -14.58
N ASP A 67 -1.39 -13.90 -13.57
CA ASP A 67 -2.72 -14.31 -13.08
C ASP A 67 -3.49 -13.11 -12.47
N GLY A 68 -2.76 -12.16 -11.88
CA GLY A 68 -3.34 -10.92 -11.31
C GLY A 68 -3.79 -9.91 -12.36
N ILE A 69 -3.33 -10.02 -13.60
CA ILE A 69 -3.61 -9.06 -14.68
C ILE A 69 -4.38 -9.67 -15.86
N GLU A 70 -4.81 -10.93 -15.76
CA GLU A 70 -5.51 -11.65 -16.85
C GLU A 70 -6.76 -10.91 -17.33
N HIS A 71 -7.49 -10.27 -16.42
CA HIS A 71 -8.67 -9.44 -16.72
C HIS A 71 -8.37 -8.21 -17.59
N LEU A 72 -7.10 -7.82 -17.74
CA LEU A 72 -6.66 -6.72 -18.61
C LEU A 72 -6.29 -7.21 -20.01
N VAL A 73 -6.16 -8.51 -20.23
CA VAL A 73 -5.86 -9.08 -21.54
C VAL A 73 -7.03 -8.80 -22.49
N GLY A 74 -6.74 -8.17 -23.64
CA GLY A 74 -7.77 -7.77 -24.60
C GLY A 74 -8.57 -6.52 -24.22
N SER A 75 -8.18 -5.80 -23.17
CA SER A 75 -8.78 -4.50 -22.80
C SER A 75 -8.50 -3.37 -23.79
N VAL A 76 -7.66 -3.62 -24.79
CA VAL A 76 -7.31 -2.69 -25.87
C VAL A 76 -7.49 -3.38 -27.21
N ASP A 77 -8.13 -2.69 -28.15
CA ASP A 77 -8.20 -3.11 -29.55
C ASP A 77 -6.87 -2.78 -30.24
N GLY A 78 -6.13 -3.81 -30.64
CA GLY A 78 -4.86 -3.64 -31.30
C GLY A 78 -4.32 -4.94 -31.90
N PRO A 79 -3.24 -4.85 -32.69
CA PRO A 79 -2.56 -6.02 -33.22
C PRO A 79 -2.10 -6.92 -32.06
N SER A 80 -2.39 -8.22 -32.15
CA SER A 80 -2.05 -9.21 -31.12
C SER A 80 -0.53 -9.39 -30.91
N ASP A 81 0.28 -8.95 -31.87
CA ASP A 81 1.73 -9.07 -31.85
C ASP A 81 2.41 -7.72 -32.10
N LEU A 82 2.76 -7.04 -31.01
CA LEU A 82 3.60 -5.84 -31.03
C LEU A 82 5.02 -6.13 -30.54
N SER A 83 5.23 -7.22 -29.77
CA SER A 83 6.47 -7.54 -29.07
C SER A 83 7.25 -8.70 -29.68
N THR A 84 6.79 -9.28 -30.78
CA THR A 84 7.48 -10.39 -31.48
C THR A 84 7.50 -10.21 -32.99
N ASN A 85 6.81 -9.20 -33.53
CA ASN A 85 6.85 -8.86 -34.95
C ASN A 85 8.12 -8.06 -35.32
N PRO A 86 9.11 -8.66 -36.02
CA PRO A 86 10.39 -8.01 -36.32
C PRO A 86 10.24 -6.82 -37.28
N GLU A 87 9.23 -6.83 -38.15
CA GLU A 87 8.93 -5.72 -39.07
C GLU A 87 8.45 -4.47 -38.30
N ARG A 88 7.84 -4.65 -37.13
CA ARG A 88 7.33 -3.57 -36.26
C ARG A 88 8.38 -3.04 -35.28
N MET A 89 9.49 -3.74 -35.12
CA MET A 89 10.61 -3.36 -34.25
C MET A 89 11.67 -2.51 -34.95
N GLU A 90 11.48 -2.17 -36.23
CA GLU A 90 12.45 -1.36 -36.96
C GLU A 90 12.59 0.04 -36.34
N GLY A 91 13.79 0.36 -35.86
CA GLY A 91 14.11 1.65 -35.24
C GLY A 91 13.94 1.71 -33.72
N TYR A 92 13.43 0.65 -33.08
CA TYR A 92 13.34 0.57 -31.62
C TYR A 92 14.75 0.58 -31.00
N GLY A 93 15.03 1.52 -30.08
CA GLY A 93 16.32 1.63 -29.39
C GLY A 93 17.44 2.36 -30.15
N ARG A 94 17.15 3.06 -31.26
CA ARG A 94 18.14 3.98 -31.88
C ARG A 94 18.10 5.35 -31.20
N SER A 95 19.26 5.83 -30.76
CA SER A 95 19.54 7.18 -30.25
C SER A 95 20.31 7.99 -31.27
#